data_AF-A0A0F9ASQ9-F1
#
_entry.id   AF-A0A0F9ASQ9-F1
#
_cell.length_a   1.000
_cell.length_b   1.000
_cell.length_c   1.000
_cell.angle_alpha   90.00
_cell.angle_beta   90.00
_cell.angle_gamma   90.00
#
_symmetry.space_group_name_H-M   'P 1'
#
loop_
_entity.id
_entity.type
_entity.pdbx_description
1 polymer ?
#
loop_
_entity_poly.entity_id
_entity_poly.type
_entity_poly.pdbx_seq_one_letter_code
_entity_poly.pdbx_strand_id
1 'polypeptide(L)'
;MSPVLNRENREAEYSIVQVILRYQAAAATTLVVEASNDGGVTWTAGNKTTLTLAATTKEGRRAVQGFQLGGYDLRFRITFPTDELVTILSWRADLLELGDLGVE
;
A
#
# COMPACT_ATOMS: atom_id res chain seq x y z
N MET A 1 -8.30 -10.06 -0.75
CA MET A 1 -9.28 -8.98 -0.98
C MET A 1 -8.53 -7.66 -0.75
N SER A 2 -8.48 -6.75 -1.73
CA SER A 2 -7.78 -5.47 -1.63
C SER A 2 -8.71 -4.39 -1.06
N PRO A 3 -8.28 -3.54 -0.12
CA PRO A 3 -9.09 -2.43 0.33
C PRO A 3 -9.31 -1.39 -0.76
N VAL A 4 -10.45 -0.73 -0.66
CA VAL A 4 -10.87 0.40 -1.50
C VAL A 4 -10.46 1.67 -0.78
N LEU A 5 -9.71 2.56 -1.45
CA LEU A 5 -9.14 3.75 -0.80
C LEU A 5 -9.81 5.07 -1.19
N ASN A 6 -10.29 5.21 -2.43
CA ASN A 6 -10.87 6.48 -2.90
C ASN A 6 -12.15 6.32 -3.75
N ARG A 7 -12.81 5.17 -3.68
CA ARG A 7 -13.98 4.90 -4.53
C ARG A 7 -15.22 5.63 -4.01
N GLU A 8 -15.27 6.95 -4.16
CA GLU A 8 -16.48 7.77 -3.98
C GLU A 8 -16.21 9.24 -4.30
N ASN A 9 -14.97 9.73 -4.18
CA ASN A 9 -14.62 11.09 -4.60
C ASN A 9 -14.17 11.10 -6.07
N ARG A 10 -15.12 11.30 -6.99
CA ARG A 10 -14.82 11.56 -8.42
C ARG A 10 -14.44 13.02 -8.70
N GLU A 11 -14.50 13.88 -7.69
CA GLU A 11 -14.25 15.31 -7.83
C GLU A 11 -12.75 15.64 -7.77
N ALA A 12 -11.94 14.73 -7.20
CA ALA A 12 -10.50 14.92 -7.08
C ALA A 12 -9.70 13.63 -7.34
N GLU A 13 -8.58 13.78 -8.03
CA GLU A 13 -7.62 12.71 -8.28
C GLU A 13 -6.69 12.58 -7.06
N TYR A 14 -6.47 11.35 -6.58
CA TYR A 14 -5.57 11.10 -5.46
C TYR A 14 -4.41 10.20 -5.88
N SER A 15 -3.33 10.24 -5.10
CA SER A 15 -2.23 9.29 -5.16
C SER A 15 -2.04 8.61 -3.81
N ILE A 16 -1.56 7.37 -3.81
CA ILE A 16 -1.15 6.67 -2.59
C ILE A 16 0.27 7.11 -2.24
N VAL A 17 0.42 7.93 -1.21
CA VAL A 17 1.75 8.40 -0.74
C VAL A 17 2.47 7.28 -0.02
N GLN A 18 1.77 6.61 0.89
CA GLN A 18 2.32 5.48 1.61
C GLN A 18 1.27 4.49 2.09
N VAL A 19 1.68 3.24 2.25
CA VAL A 19 0.95 2.20 2.98
C VAL A 19 1.77 1.84 4.23
N ILE A 20 1.19 2.07 5.40
CA ILE A 20 1.79 1.76 6.70
C ILE A 20 1.16 0.46 7.21
N LEU A 21 2.02 -0.52 7.49
CA LEU A 21 1.65 -1.81 8.07
C LEU A 21 2.10 -1.87 9.52
N ARG A 22 1.21 -2.34 10.39
CA ARG A 22 1.55 -2.81 11.74
C ARG A 22 1.46 -4.33 11.73
N TYR A 23 2.53 -5.00 12.16
CA TYR A 23 2.69 -6.43 11.97
C TYR A 23 3.38 -7.12 13.13
N GLN A 24 3.27 -8.44 13.17
CA GLN A 24 4.13 -9.35 13.92
C GLN A 24 4.58 -10.46 12.97
N ALA A 25 5.86 -10.83 13.06
CA ALA A 25 6.45 -11.87 12.21
C ALA A 25 7.38 -12.75 13.04
N ALA A 26 7.21 -14.06 12.97
CA ALA A 26 8.03 -15.01 13.73
C ALA A 26 9.48 -15.06 13.23
N ALA A 27 9.67 -14.89 11.91
CA ALA A 27 10.96 -14.77 11.26
C ALA A 27 10.98 -13.55 10.32
N ALA A 28 12.19 -13.13 9.93
CA ALA A 28 12.32 -12.06 8.95
C ALA A 28 11.83 -12.56 7.59
N THR A 29 11.02 -11.75 6.91
CA THR A 29 10.41 -12.16 5.65
C THR A 29 10.27 -10.99 4.69
N THR A 30 9.97 -11.28 3.44
CA THR A 30 9.66 -10.27 2.42
C THR A 30 8.18 -10.29 2.14
N LEU A 31 7.63 -9.13 1.81
CA LEU A 31 6.31 -9.04 1.20
C LEU A 31 6.36 -8.03 0.05
N VAL A 32 5.37 -8.15 -0.81
CA VAL A 32 5.18 -7.28 -1.96
C VAL A 32 3.91 -6.49 -1.75
N VAL A 33 4.00 -5.17 -1.83
CA VAL A 33 2.83 -4.29 -1.93
C VAL A 33 2.73 -3.79 -3.35
N GLU A 34 1.56 -3.97 -3.94
CA GLU A 34 1.22 -3.44 -5.25
C GLU A 34 0.06 -2.48 -5.11
N ALA A 35 0.01 -1.46 -5.97
CA ALA A 35 -1.07 -0.51 -6.03
C ALA A 35 -1.70 -0.46 -7.43
N SER A 36 -2.96 -0.02 -7.48
CA SER A 36 -3.81 0.04 -8.66
C SER A 36 -4.66 1.31 -8.61
N ASN A 37 -4.95 1.90 -9.76
CA ASN A 37 -5.83 3.06 -9.93
C ASN A 37 -7.09 2.77 -10.77
N ASP A 38 -7.32 1.50 -11.11
CA ASP A 38 -8.44 1.05 -11.94
C ASP A 38 -9.38 0.09 -11.18
N GLY A 39 -9.44 0.22 -9.86
CA GLY A 39 -10.26 -0.64 -9.03
C GLY A 39 -9.71 -2.06 -8.88
N GLY A 40 -8.38 -2.23 -9.01
CA GLY A 40 -7.71 -3.50 -8.83
C GLY A 40 -7.82 -4.44 -10.03
N VAL A 41 -8.12 -3.90 -11.22
CA VAL A 41 -8.17 -4.66 -12.48
C VAL A 41 -6.75 -4.92 -12.98
N THR A 42 -5.89 -3.90 -12.98
CA THR A 42 -4.48 -4.01 -13.33
C THR A 42 -3.56 -3.72 -12.15
N TRP A 43 -2.41 -4.39 -12.14
CA TRP A 43 -1.36 -4.28 -11.13
C TRP A 43 -0.01 -4.22 -11.84
N THR A 44 0.51 -3.01 -12.03
CA THR A 44 1.69 -2.78 -12.88
C THR A 44 3.00 -2.83 -12.08
N ALA A 45 4.08 -3.29 -12.72
CA ALA A 45 5.38 -3.43 -12.06
C ALA A 45 5.96 -2.10 -11.53
N GLY A 46 5.62 -0.97 -12.15
CA GLY A 46 6.03 0.36 -11.68
C GLY A 46 5.38 0.80 -10.36
N ASN A 47 4.30 0.11 -9.95
CA ASN A 47 3.55 0.40 -8.73
C ASN A 47 3.64 -0.76 -7.74
N LYS A 48 4.81 -1.39 -7.71
CA LYS A 48 5.13 -2.55 -6.91
C LYS A 48 6.38 -2.28 -6.09
N THR A 49 6.28 -2.55 -4.79
CA THR A 49 7.40 -2.39 -3.87
C THR A 49 7.56 -3.66 -3.05
N THR A 50 8.77 -4.21 -3.07
CA THR A 50 9.17 -5.29 -2.17
C THR A 50 9.73 -4.67 -0.89
N LEU A 51 9.30 -5.16 0.27
CA LEU A 51 9.81 -4.72 1.55
C LEU A 51 10.17 -5.91 2.43
N THR A 52 11.14 -5.71 3.31
CA THR A 52 11.56 -6.70 4.32
C THR A 52 10.95 -6.36 5.67
N LEU A 53 10.19 -7.31 6.22
CA LEU A 53 9.73 -7.33 7.59
C LEU A 53 10.80 -7.98 8.48
N ALA A 54 11.11 -7.35 9.61
CA ALA A 54 12.02 -7.94 10.58
C ALA A 54 11.25 -8.95 11.46
N ALA A 55 11.94 -9.97 11.95
CA ALA A 55 11.38 -10.82 12.99
C ALA A 55 11.10 -9.98 14.25
N THR A 56 9.91 -10.12 14.84
CA THR A 56 9.54 -9.40 16.05
C THR A 56 8.43 -10.12 16.81
N THR A 57 8.64 -10.27 18.12
CA THR A 57 7.62 -10.76 19.06
C THR A 57 6.69 -9.65 19.55
N LYS A 58 7.05 -8.38 19.31
CA LYS A 58 6.25 -7.18 19.57
C LYS A 58 5.70 -6.60 18.26
N GLU A 59 4.83 -5.61 18.33
CA GLU A 59 4.36 -4.88 17.15
C GLU A 59 5.54 -4.23 16.41
N GLY A 60 5.72 -4.61 15.14
CA GLY A 60 6.56 -3.91 14.17
C GLY A 60 5.76 -2.93 13.33
N ARG A 61 6.40 -1.88 12.83
CA ARG A 61 5.82 -0.89 11.92
C ARG A 61 6.68 -0.75 10.67
N ARG A 62 6.07 -0.81 9.48
CA ARG A 62 6.75 -0.54 8.20
C ARG A 62 5.88 0.32 7.29
N ALA A 63 6.50 1.31 6.65
CA ALA A 63 5.89 2.13 5.64
C ALA A 63 6.42 1.72 4.26
N VAL A 64 5.54 1.72 3.28
CA VAL A 64 5.84 1.52 1.85
C VAL A 64 5.52 2.81 1.14
N GLN A 65 6.46 3.28 0.34
CA GLN A 65 6.37 4.51 -0.43
C GLN A 65 6.78 4.23 -1.88
N GLY A 66 6.62 5.23 -2.75
CA GLY A 66 7.09 5.16 -4.13
C GLY A 66 6.08 4.61 -5.13
N PHE A 67 4.79 4.60 -4.78
CA PHE A 67 3.73 4.38 -5.77
C PHE A 67 3.64 5.61 -6.67
N GLN A 68 3.70 5.41 -7.98
CA GLN A 68 3.65 6.45 -8.99
C GLN A 68 2.34 6.33 -9.78
N LEU A 69 1.22 6.43 -9.06
CA LEU A 69 -0.11 6.35 -9.65
C LEU A 69 -1.04 7.38 -9.02
N GLY A 70 -1.78 8.06 -9.89
CA GLY A 70 -2.91 8.90 -9.58
C GLY A 70 -4.21 8.25 -10.07
N GLY A 71 -5.32 8.55 -9.41
CA GLY A 71 -6.63 8.15 -9.90
C GLY A 71 -7.76 8.27 -8.88
N TYR A 72 -8.93 7.80 -9.33
CA TYR A 72 -10.19 7.89 -8.59
C TYR A 72 -10.58 6.56 -7.93
N ASP A 73 -10.13 5.40 -8.41
CA ASP A 73 -10.37 4.09 -7.76
C ASP A 73 -9.04 3.44 -7.38
N LEU A 74 -8.47 3.99 -6.30
CA LEU A 74 -7.21 3.54 -5.74
C LEU A 74 -7.40 2.28 -4.89
N ARG A 75 -6.53 1.29 -5.13
CA ARG A 75 -6.43 0.06 -4.33
C ARG A 75 -4.98 -0.30 -4.08
N PHE A 76 -4.75 -1.08 -3.04
CA PHE A 76 -3.49 -1.78 -2.85
C PHE A 76 -3.75 -3.25 -2.50
N ARG A 77 -2.77 -4.11 -2.75
CA ARG A 77 -2.77 -5.49 -2.26
C ARG A 77 -1.41 -5.83 -1.67
N ILE A 78 -1.44 -6.78 -0.74
CA ILE A 78 -0.25 -7.32 -0.10
C ILE A 78 -0.15 -8.78 -0.52
N THR A 79 1.01 -9.17 -1.03
CA THR A 79 1.34 -10.55 -1.39
C THR A 79 2.50 -11.03 -0.53
N PHE A 80 2.36 -12.22 0.05
CA PHE A 80 3.40 -12.89 0.82
C PHE A 80 4.03 -13.96 -0.09
N PRO A 81 5.23 -13.71 -0.66
CA PRO A 81 5.89 -14.66 -1.55
C PRO A 81 6.52 -15.84 -0.82
N THR A 82 6.50 -15.84 0.51
CA THR A 82 7.02 -16.93 1.35
C THR A 82 5.91 -17.47 2.24
N ASP A 83 6.11 -18.68 2.77
CA ASP A 83 5.18 -19.33 3.70
C ASP A 83 5.40 -18.88 5.17
N GLU A 84 6.18 -17.81 5.38
CA GLU A 84 6.45 -17.28 6.71
C GLU A 84 5.18 -16.71 7.35
N LEU A 85 4.95 -17.06 8.62
CA LEU A 85 3.81 -16.57 9.37
C LEU A 85 3.97 -15.09 9.72
N VAL A 86 3.12 -14.27 9.10
CA VAL A 86 3.00 -12.83 9.39
C VAL A 86 1.57 -12.52 9.80
N THR A 87 1.41 -11.90 10.95
CA THR A 87 0.15 -11.31 11.39
C THR A 87 0.14 -9.84 11.04
N ILE A 88 -0.78 -9.41 10.17
CA ILE A 88 -1.05 -7.99 9.94
C ILE A 88 -2.06 -7.52 10.99
N LEU A 89 -1.62 -6.70 11.93
CA LEU A 89 -2.44 -6.19 13.03
C LEU A 89 -3.36 -5.06 12.54
N SER A 90 -2.81 -4.15 11.74
CA SER A 90 -3.57 -3.10 11.07
C SER A 90 -2.79 -2.52 9.90
N TRP A 91 -3.48 -1.77 9.06
CA TRP A 91 -2.88 -1.01 7.97
C TRP A 91 -3.53 0.37 7.88
N ARG A 92 -2.78 1.32 7.31
CA ARG A 92 -3.25 2.67 6.96
C ARG A 92 -2.65 3.04 5.61
N ALA A 93 -3.45 3.57 4.70
CA ALA A 93 -2.95 4.22 3.51
C ALA A 93 -3.10 5.73 3.66
N ASP A 94 -2.06 6.48 3.32
CA ASP A 94 -2.10 7.93 3.24
C ASP A 94 -2.27 8.34 1.78
N LEU A 95 -3.28 9.16 1.53
CA LEU A 95 -3.61 9.69 0.21
C LEU A 95 -3.22 11.16 0.13
N LEU A 96 -2.77 11.58 -1.04
CA LEU A 96 -2.57 12.98 -1.38
C LEU A 96 -3.43 13.33 -2.59
N GLU A 97 -4.19 14.41 -2.46
CA GLU A 97 -4.96 14.99 -3.55
C GLU A 97 -3.99 15.65 -4.55
N LEU A 98 -4.09 15.29 -5.84
CA LEU A 98 -3.26 15.83 -6.90
C LEU A 98 -3.74 17.21 -7.42
N GLY A 99 -4.91 17.66 -6.95
CA GLY A 99 -5.49 18.98 -7.26
C GLY A 99 -4.89 20.15 -6.48
N ASP A 100 -4.09 19.90 -5.44
CA ASP A 100 -3.49 20.93 -4.57
C ASP A 100 -2.01 21.20 -4.91
N LEU A 101 -1.53 20.72 -6.06
CA LEU A 101 -0.33 21.29 -6.71
C LEU A 101 -0.74 22.60 -7.38
N GLY A 102 -1.13 23.56 -6.55
CA GLY A 102 -1.17 24.96 -6.93
C GLY A 102 0.15 25.31 -7.57
N VAL A 103 0.07 25.81 -8.79
CA VAL A 103 1.15 26.58 -9.39
C VAL A 103 1.33 27.80 -8.50
N GLU A 104 2.30 27.77 -7.59
CA GLU A 104 2.96 28.95 -7.06
C GLU A 104 4.44 28.94 -7.48
#